data_AF-A0A4Q3EFK3-F1
#
_entry.id   AF-A0A4Q3EFK3-F1
#
_cell.length_a   1.000
_cell.length_b   1.000
_cell.length_c   1.000
_cell.angle_alpha   90.00
_cell.angle_beta   90.00
_cell.angle_gamma   90.00
#
_symmetry.space_group_name_H-M   'P 1'
#
loop_
_entity.id
_entity.type
_entity.pdbx_description
1 polymer ?
#
loop_
_entity_poly.entity_id
_entity_poly.type
_entity_poly.pdbx_seq_one_letter_code
_entity_poly.pdbx_strand_id
1 'polypeptide(L)'
;MVNAKGPSSFYESVENRKECCGIRKIEPLKRALAGNKCWITGIRAEQSANRQHMDNVEWDEGNQILKYHPIYSWSLDDVKAYIKKHNVPYNTLHDRGFPSIGCLPCTRAVQEGEDFRAGRWWWEDQSKKECGLHATT
;
A
#
# COMPACT_ATOMS: atom_id res chain seq x y z
N MET A 1 -9.52 4.69 -20.28
CA MET A 1 -9.32 3.34 -19.72
C MET A 1 -10.55 2.43 -19.89
N VAL A 2 -11.62 2.55 -19.09
CA VAL A 2 -12.71 1.54 -19.04
C VAL A 2 -13.41 1.33 -20.39
N ASN A 3 -13.79 2.40 -21.09
CA ASN A 3 -14.46 2.30 -22.40
C ASN A 3 -13.59 1.66 -23.49
N ALA A 4 -12.27 1.66 -23.34
CA ALA A 4 -11.32 1.17 -24.35
C ALA A 4 -10.71 -0.20 -23.99
N LYS A 5 -10.45 -0.45 -22.71
CA LYS A 5 -9.75 -1.65 -22.20
C LYS A 5 -10.60 -2.51 -21.25
N GLY A 6 -11.86 -2.16 -21.04
CA GLY A 6 -12.74 -2.82 -20.08
C GLY A 6 -12.41 -2.51 -18.60
N PRO A 7 -13.18 -3.09 -17.66
CA PRO A 7 -13.05 -2.82 -16.23
C PRO A 7 -11.86 -3.54 -15.58
N SER A 8 -11.30 -4.55 -16.23
CA SER A 8 -10.34 -5.51 -15.66
C SER A 8 -8.97 -5.51 -16.34
N SER A 9 -8.64 -4.47 -17.12
CA SER A 9 -7.40 -4.39 -17.90
C SER A 9 -6.11 -4.55 -17.09
N PHE A 10 -6.17 -4.31 -15.78
CA PHE A 10 -5.05 -4.46 -14.86
C PHE A 10 -4.57 -5.91 -14.66
N TYR A 11 -5.31 -6.92 -15.14
CA TYR A 11 -4.82 -8.30 -15.21
C TYR A 11 -4.00 -8.57 -16.47
N GLU A 12 -4.10 -7.73 -17.50
CA GLU A 12 -3.48 -7.98 -18.81
C GLU A 12 -2.00 -7.59 -18.85
N SER A 13 -1.60 -6.57 -18.09
CA SER A 13 -0.20 -6.13 -18.00
C SER A 13 0.08 -5.27 -16.77
N VAL A 14 1.37 -5.18 -16.41
CA VAL A 14 1.86 -4.31 -15.33
C VAL A 14 1.59 -2.84 -15.66
N GLU A 15 1.69 -2.47 -16.93
CA GLU A 15 1.42 -1.12 -17.45
C GLU A 15 -0.04 -0.75 -17.26
N ASN A 16 -0.96 -1.66 -17.61
CA ASN A 16 -2.40 -1.45 -17.41
C ASN A 16 -2.75 -1.39 -15.91
N ARG A 17 -2.10 -2.20 -15.06
CA ARG A 17 -2.24 -2.09 -13.60
C ARG A 17 -1.78 -0.73 -13.10
N LYS A 18 -0.61 -0.26 -13.56
CA LYS A 18 -0.07 1.07 -13.21
C LYS A 18 -0.98 2.19 -13.69
N GLU A 19 -1.55 2.11 -14.89
CA GLU A 19 -2.57 3.05 -15.40
C GLU A 19 -3.79 3.08 -14.46
N CYS A 20 -4.34 1.91 -14.11
CA CYS A 20 -5.48 1.79 -13.20
C CYS A 20 -5.18 2.41 -11.82
N CYS A 21 -4.01 2.11 -11.23
CA CYS A 21 -3.58 2.72 -9.97
C CYS A 21 -3.33 4.23 -10.11
N GLY A 22 -2.78 4.66 -11.24
CA GLY A 22 -2.54 6.06 -11.56
C GLY A 22 -3.83 6.86 -11.51
N ILE A 23 -4.86 6.40 -12.21
CA ILE A 23 -6.17 7.05 -12.29
C ILE A 23 -6.91 6.95 -10.95
N ARG A 24 -6.97 5.77 -10.34
CA ARG A 24 -7.86 5.51 -9.18
C ARG A 24 -7.24 5.83 -7.83
N LYS A 25 -5.92 6.00 -7.75
CA LYS A 25 -5.21 6.20 -6.48
C LYS A 25 -4.27 7.38 -6.51
N ILE A 26 -3.38 7.45 -7.50
CA ILE A 26 -2.30 8.46 -7.51
C ILE A 26 -2.85 9.85 -7.84
N GLU A 27 -3.64 10.01 -8.91
CA GLU A 27 -4.29 11.28 -9.23
C GLU A 27 -5.14 11.82 -8.06
N PRO A 28 -6.09 11.05 -7.48
CA PRO A 28 -6.91 11.60 -6.41
C PRO A 28 -6.10 11.87 -5.13
N LEU A 29 -5.05 11.10 -4.86
CA LEU A 29 -4.13 11.42 -3.77
C LEU A 29 -3.42 12.76 -4.01
N LYS A 30 -2.86 12.99 -5.21
CA LYS A 30 -2.21 14.27 -5.56
C LYS A 30 -3.13 15.45 -5.31
N ARG A 31 -4.38 15.34 -5.77
CA ARG A 31 -5.41 16.37 -5.56
C ARG A 31 -5.76 16.57 -4.08
N ALA A 32 -5.80 15.49 -3.29
CA ALA A 32 -6.06 15.58 -1.86
C ALA A 32 -4.88 16.16 -1.05
N LEU A 33 -3.64 15.91 -1.48
CA LEU A 33 -2.43 16.41 -0.82
C LEU A 33 -2.16 17.88 -1.13
N ALA A 34 -2.58 18.38 -2.30
CA ALA A 34 -2.33 19.76 -2.72
C ALA A 34 -2.71 20.79 -1.63
N GLY A 35 -1.74 21.63 -1.25
CA GLY A 35 -1.90 22.67 -0.23
C GLY A 35 -1.65 22.22 1.22
N ASN A 36 -1.59 20.92 1.49
CA ASN A 36 -1.22 20.40 2.81
C ASN A 36 0.29 20.47 3.05
N LYS A 37 0.69 20.39 4.33
CA LYS A 37 2.09 20.49 4.76
C LYS A 37 2.71 19.17 5.21
N CYS A 38 1.87 18.24 5.68
CA CYS A 38 2.31 16.93 6.15
C CYS A 38 1.31 15.85 5.73
N TRP A 39 1.84 14.72 5.28
CA TRP A 39 1.11 13.49 5.00
C TRP A 39 1.56 12.38 5.96
N ILE A 40 0.66 11.97 6.85
CA ILE A 40 0.91 10.86 7.78
C ILE A 40 0.53 9.55 7.10
N THR A 41 1.42 8.55 7.14
CA THR A 41 1.15 7.21 6.58
C THR A 41 1.42 6.10 7.58
N GLY A 42 0.80 4.93 7.36
CA GLY A 42 1.01 3.72 8.16
C GLY A 42 2.10 2.78 7.62
N ILE A 43 3.08 3.32 6.86
CA ILE A 43 4.23 2.54 6.38
C ILE A 43 5.07 2.08 7.57
N ARG A 44 5.50 0.81 7.52
CA ARG A 44 6.44 0.20 8.47
C ARG A 44 7.55 -0.53 7.72
N ALA A 45 8.75 -0.55 8.29
CA ALA A 45 9.94 -1.16 7.70
C ALA A 45 9.73 -2.65 7.39
N GLU A 46 9.05 -3.39 8.26
CA GLU A 46 8.81 -4.84 8.15
C GLU A 46 7.92 -5.22 6.94
N GLN A 47 7.17 -4.27 6.36
CA GLN A 47 6.15 -4.60 5.36
C GLN A 47 6.70 -4.99 3.98
N SER A 48 7.94 -4.61 3.64
CA SER A 48 8.67 -5.08 2.46
C SER A 48 10.14 -4.66 2.51
N ALA A 49 11.02 -5.36 1.79
CA ALA A 49 12.44 -5.00 1.70
C ALA A 49 12.66 -3.53 1.26
N ASN A 50 11.88 -3.05 0.29
CA ASN A 50 11.96 -1.66 -0.18
C ASN A 50 11.62 -0.62 0.89
N ARG A 51 10.89 -1.01 1.94
CA ARG A 51 10.50 -0.12 3.04
C ARG A 51 11.55 -0.06 4.14
N GLN A 52 12.49 -1.00 4.20
CA GLN A 52 13.52 -1.04 5.24
C GLN A 52 14.53 0.12 5.16
N HIS A 53 14.66 0.73 3.98
CA HIS A 53 15.60 1.81 3.71
C HIS A 53 14.94 3.19 3.70
N MET A 54 13.68 3.29 4.14
CA MET A 54 12.99 4.57 4.25
C MET A 54 13.31 5.26 5.58
N ASP A 55 13.17 6.57 5.61
CA ASP A 55 13.23 7.34 6.86
C ASP A 55 11.84 7.48 7.47
N ASN A 56 11.77 7.61 8.80
CA ASN A 56 10.51 7.86 9.50
C ASN A 56 9.87 9.20 9.12
N VAL A 57 10.68 10.18 8.69
CA VAL A 57 10.27 11.45 8.11
C VAL A 57 11.02 11.65 6.81
N GLU A 58 10.31 11.83 5.70
CA GLU A 58 10.88 12.02 4.37
C GLU A 58 10.22 13.19 3.64
N TRP A 59 10.95 13.80 2.70
CA TRP A 59 10.36 14.75 1.76
C TRP A 59 9.83 13.99 0.54
N ASP A 60 8.55 14.18 0.22
CA ASP A 60 7.93 13.63 -0.98
C ASP A 60 8.01 14.67 -2.10
N GLU A 61 9.04 14.56 -2.94
CA GLU A 61 9.29 15.49 -4.04
C GLU A 61 8.14 15.48 -5.06
N GLY A 62 7.54 14.32 -5.33
CA GLY A 62 6.44 14.19 -6.28
C GLY A 62 5.16 14.93 -5.86
N ASN A 63 5.00 15.19 -4.55
CA ASN A 63 3.84 15.88 -3.98
C ASN A 63 4.20 17.19 -3.26
N GLN A 64 5.48 17.54 -3.15
CA GLN A 64 6.01 18.73 -2.46
C GLN A 64 5.49 18.84 -1.01
N ILE A 65 5.57 17.73 -0.26
CA ILE A 65 5.03 17.64 1.10
C ILE A 65 5.94 16.82 2.02
N LEU A 66 5.95 17.16 3.31
CA LEU A 66 6.58 16.31 4.32
C LEU A 66 5.74 15.04 4.51
N LYS A 67 6.38 13.89 4.58
CA LYS A 67 5.72 12.59 4.76
C LYS A 67 6.25 11.92 6.02
N TYR A 68 5.34 11.54 6.92
CA TYR A 68 5.68 11.05 8.25
C TYR A 68 5.08 9.68 8.53
N HIS A 69 5.90 8.76 9.03
CA HIS A 69 5.57 7.37 9.35
C HIS A 69 5.71 7.12 10.86
N PRO A 70 4.71 7.50 11.68
CA PRO A 70 4.81 7.45 13.15
C PRO A 70 5.05 6.06 13.73
N ILE A 71 4.63 5.02 13.00
CA ILE A 71 4.74 3.61 13.40
C ILE A 71 5.79 2.87 12.56
N TYR A 72 6.75 3.58 11.97
CA TYR A 72 7.71 3.01 11.03
C TYR A 72 8.47 1.80 11.59
N SER A 73 8.90 1.90 12.84
CA SER A 73 9.66 0.86 13.55
C SER A 73 8.80 -0.23 14.20
N TRP A 74 7.46 -0.13 14.14
CA TRP A 74 6.58 -1.11 14.76
C TRP A 74 6.56 -2.41 13.96
N SER A 75 6.69 -3.53 14.66
CA SER A 75 6.37 -4.85 14.12
C SER A 75 4.85 -5.02 13.92
N LEU A 76 4.44 -6.06 13.20
CA LEU A 76 3.04 -6.46 13.12
C LEU A 76 2.46 -6.77 14.51
N ASP A 77 3.27 -7.36 15.40
CA ASP A 77 2.81 -7.71 16.74
C ASP A 77 2.62 -6.48 17.63
N ASP A 78 3.45 -5.45 17.49
CA ASP A 78 3.23 -4.15 18.14
C ASP A 78 1.90 -3.53 17.71
N VAL A 79 1.61 -3.57 16.40
CA VAL A 79 0.33 -3.07 15.85
C VAL A 79 -0.85 -3.86 16.43
N LYS A 80 -0.78 -5.19 16.44
CA LYS A 80 -1.83 -6.06 17.01
C LYS A 80 -2.02 -5.82 18.50
N ALA A 81 -0.93 -5.70 19.25
CA ALA A 81 -0.95 -5.44 20.68
C ALA A 81 -1.62 -4.09 20.97
N TYR A 82 -1.31 -3.05 20.19
CA TYR A 82 -1.94 -1.74 20.32
C TYR A 82 -3.44 -1.79 20.00
N ILE A 83 -3.82 -2.42 18.88
CA ILE A 83 -5.21 -2.60 18.48
C ILE A 83 -6.00 -3.28 19.61
N LYS A 84 -5.47 -4.38 20.16
CA LYS A 84 -6.10 -5.13 21.25
C LYS A 84 -6.20 -4.31 22.53
N LYS A 85 -5.11 -3.65 22.94
CA LYS A 85 -5.05 -2.86 24.17
C LYS A 85 -6.06 -1.69 24.16
N HIS A 86 -6.24 -1.07 23.00
CA HIS A 86 -7.05 0.13 22.85
C HIS A 86 -8.43 -0.12 22.22
N ASN A 87 -8.79 -1.38 21.97
CA ASN A 87 -10.03 -1.79 21.30
C ASN A 87 -10.25 -1.04 19.98
N VAL A 88 -9.19 -0.86 19.19
CA VAL A 88 -9.27 -0.18 17.90
C VAL A 88 -10.02 -1.08 16.91
N PRO A 89 -11.07 -0.61 16.24
CA PRO A 89 -11.71 -1.38 15.19
C PRO A 89 -10.71 -1.69 14.06
N TYR A 90 -10.66 -2.95 13.62
CA TYR A 90 -9.82 -3.38 12.51
C TYR A 90 -10.64 -4.12 11.45
N ASN A 91 -10.04 -4.31 10.27
CA ASN A 91 -10.71 -5.01 9.18
C ASN A 91 -10.73 -6.52 9.43
N THR A 92 -11.92 -7.12 9.51
CA THR A 92 -12.11 -8.57 9.78
C THR A 92 -11.52 -9.49 8.72
N LEU A 93 -11.12 -8.97 7.55
CA LEU A 93 -10.33 -9.73 6.58
C LEU A 93 -8.96 -10.14 7.14
N HIS A 94 -8.40 -9.42 8.13
CA HIS A 94 -7.17 -9.84 8.81
C HIS A 94 -7.33 -11.23 9.47
N ASP A 95 -8.52 -11.56 9.98
CA ASP A 95 -8.82 -12.87 10.58
C ASP A 95 -9.00 -13.97 9.51
N ARG A 96 -9.10 -13.58 8.24
CA ARG A 96 -9.31 -14.46 7.09
C ARG A 96 -8.07 -14.59 6.21
N GLY A 97 -6.90 -14.32 6.77
CA GLY A 97 -5.62 -14.46 6.08
C GLY A 97 -5.27 -13.31 5.15
N PHE A 98 -5.81 -12.10 5.34
CA PHE A 98 -5.44 -10.91 4.56
C PHE A 98 -4.52 -9.98 5.37
N PRO A 99 -3.19 -10.23 5.44
CA PRO A 99 -2.26 -9.35 6.16
C PRO A 99 -2.07 -7.98 5.50
N SER A 100 -2.11 -7.92 4.16
CA SER A 100 -2.02 -6.68 3.37
C SER A 100 -3.27 -6.52 2.53
N ILE A 101 -4.05 -5.46 2.78
CA ILE A 101 -5.34 -5.22 2.12
C ILE A 101 -5.23 -4.07 1.12
N GLY A 102 -5.67 -4.31 -0.12
CA GLY A 102 -5.78 -3.30 -1.17
C GLY A 102 -7.17 -3.28 -1.81
N CYS A 103 -7.23 -3.03 -3.12
CA CYS A 103 -8.49 -3.17 -3.87
C CYS A 103 -8.90 -4.63 -3.94
N LEU A 104 -10.21 -4.90 -3.90
CA LEU A 104 -10.78 -6.25 -3.99
C LEU A 104 -10.16 -7.11 -5.11
N PRO A 105 -10.06 -6.67 -6.38
CA PRO A 105 -9.51 -7.53 -7.44
C PRO A 105 -7.98 -7.70 -7.36
N CYS A 106 -7.28 -6.84 -6.62
CA CYS A 106 -5.82 -6.82 -6.51
C CYS A 106 -5.28 -7.41 -5.21
N THR A 107 -6.14 -8.09 -4.44
CA THR A 107 -5.81 -8.60 -3.10
C THR A 107 -6.42 -10.00 -2.92
N ARG A 108 -5.61 -10.96 -2.47
CA ARG A 108 -6.07 -12.27 -1.99
C ARG A 108 -5.54 -12.54 -0.58
N ALA A 109 -6.14 -13.53 0.10
CA ALA A 109 -5.56 -14.10 1.31
C ALA A 109 -4.20 -14.75 1.00
N VAL A 110 -3.30 -14.74 1.97
CA VAL A 110 -2.03 -15.46 1.93
C VAL A 110 -2.16 -16.80 2.64
N GLN A 111 -1.34 -17.77 2.22
CA GLN A 111 -1.17 -19.04 2.90
C GLN A 111 -0.09 -18.93 3.99
N GLU A 112 -0.06 -19.91 4.88
CA GLU A 112 0.99 -20.03 5.88
C GLU A 112 2.37 -20.14 5.21
N GLY A 113 3.34 -19.36 5.69
CA GLY A 113 4.69 -19.28 5.13
C GLY A 113 4.85 -18.38 3.90
N GLU A 114 3.77 -17.88 3.29
CA GLU A 114 3.89 -16.86 2.24
C GLU A 114 4.32 -15.50 2.82
N ASP A 115 5.01 -14.71 1.99
CA ASP A 115 5.37 -13.33 2.31
C ASP A 115 4.14 -12.47 2.69
N PHE A 116 4.34 -11.51 3.60
CA PHE A 116 3.30 -10.61 4.12
C PHE A 116 2.52 -9.89 3.01
N ARG A 117 3.12 -9.64 1.86
CA ARG A 117 2.50 -8.97 0.70
C ARG A 117 2.28 -9.88 -0.50
N ALA A 118 2.49 -11.19 -0.39
CA ALA A 118 2.26 -12.16 -1.47
C ALA A 118 0.85 -12.06 -2.09
N GLY A 119 -0.15 -11.71 -1.28
CA GLY A 119 -1.54 -11.55 -1.71
C GLY A 119 -1.81 -10.31 -2.58
N ARG A 120 -0.85 -9.39 -2.72
CA ARG A 120 -1.00 -8.16 -3.53
C ARG A 120 -0.54 -8.41 -4.95
N TRP A 121 -1.35 -8.02 -5.94
CA TRP A 121 -1.05 -8.22 -7.38
C TRP A 121 -0.50 -9.63 -7.63
N TRP A 122 -1.19 -10.63 -7.08
CA TRP A 122 -0.68 -11.99 -6.91
C TRP A 122 -0.35 -12.69 -8.23
N TRP A 123 -0.88 -12.20 -9.35
CA TRP A 123 -0.61 -12.67 -10.72
C TRP A 123 0.68 -12.09 -11.34
N GLU A 124 1.28 -11.05 -10.74
CA GLU A 124 2.53 -10.46 -11.20
C GLU A 124 3.75 -11.11 -10.51
N ASP A 125 4.93 -10.97 -11.12
CA ASP A 125 6.23 -11.34 -10.53
C ASP A 125 6.45 -10.58 -9.20
N GLN A 126 6.83 -11.31 -8.14
CA GLN A 126 7.01 -10.76 -6.81
C GLN A 126 8.07 -9.67 -6.72
N SER A 127 9.11 -9.72 -7.56
CA SER A 127 10.18 -8.70 -7.59
C SER A 127 9.69 -7.31 -8.01
N LYS A 128 8.48 -7.18 -8.58
CA LYS A 128 7.95 -5.95 -9.17
C LYS A 128 6.81 -5.30 -8.38
N LYS A 129 6.52 -5.80 -7.16
CA LYS A 129 5.27 -5.51 -6.42
C LYS A 129 5.35 -4.32 -5.46
N GLU A 130 5.55 -3.12 -5.99
CA GLU A 130 5.31 -1.90 -5.21
C GLU A 130 4.16 -1.02 -5.70
N CYS A 131 3.58 -0.32 -4.73
CA CYS A 131 2.53 0.65 -4.98
C CYS A 131 3.17 1.98 -5.40
N GLY A 132 2.77 2.51 -6.56
CA GLY A 132 3.21 3.84 -7.00
C GLY A 132 2.72 4.99 -6.11
N LEU A 133 1.89 4.74 -5.10
CA LEU A 133 1.47 5.76 -4.13
C LEU A 133 2.61 6.34 -3.30
N HIS A 134 3.73 5.61 -3.17
CA HIS A 134 4.82 5.98 -2.28
C HIS A 134 6.15 6.14 -3.01
N ALA A 135 6.11 6.25 -4.34
CA ALA A 135 7.27 6.69 -5.09
C ALA A 135 7.54 8.15 -4.68
N THR A 136 8.74 8.41 -4.17
CA THR A 136 9.19 9.75 -3.72
C THR A 136 9.77 10.58 -4.86
N THR A 137 9.70 10.08 -6.10
CA THR A 137 10.20 10.70 -7.33
C THR A 137 9.10 10.80 -8.37
#